data_AF-A0A2D6JT54-F1
#
_entry.id   AF-A0A2D6JT54-F1
#
_cell.length_a   1.000
_cell.length_b   1.000
_cell.length_c   1.000
_cell.angle_alpha   90.00
_cell.angle_beta   90.00
_cell.angle_gamma   90.00
#
_symmetry.space_group_name_H-M   'P 1'
#
loop_
_entity.id
_entity.type
_entity.pdbx_description
1 polymer ?
#
loop_
_entity_poly.entity_id
_entity_poly.type
_entity_poly.pdbx_seq_one_letter_code
_entity_poly.pdbx_strand_id
1 'polypeptide(L)' 'NEIIKGKRAVSPETAQFFSAALGTSAEFWMTAQSAYDLATHRIQVDIKPLLKVG' A
#
# COMPACT_ATOMS: atom_id res chain seq x y z
N ASN A 1 -7.77 -18.06 -1.50
CA ASN A 1 -8.12 -17.30 -0.28
C ASN A 1 -6.83 -16.81 0.39
N GLU A 2 -6.10 -15.90 -0.28
CA GLU A 2 -4.73 -15.50 0.11
C GLU A 2 -4.58 -13.99 0.27
N ILE A 3 -5.34 -13.20 -0.49
CA ILE A 3 -5.36 -11.72 -0.37
C ILE A 3 -6.01 -11.29 0.95
N ILE A 4 -7.12 -11.92 1.35
CA ILE A 4 -7.79 -11.67 2.64
C ILE A 4 -6.95 -12.07 3.86
N LYS A 5 -5.93 -12.93 3.65
CA LYS A 5 -4.99 -13.36 4.71
C LYS A 5 -3.73 -12.48 4.76
N GLY A 6 -3.65 -11.42 3.94
CA GLY A 6 -2.46 -10.54 3.86
C GLY A 6 -1.22 -11.23 3.28
N LYS A 7 -1.35 -12.44 2.71
CA LYS A 7 -0.21 -13.20 2.18
C LYS A 7 0.25 -12.73 0.80
N ARG A 8 -0.55 -11.90 0.13
CA ARG A 8 -0.25 -11.30 -1.17
C ARG A 8 -0.67 -9.83 -1.14
N ALA A 9 0.27 -8.96 -1.49
CA ALA A 9 0.01 -7.54 -1.72
C ALA A 9 -1.04 -7.36 -2.82
N VAL A 10 -1.82 -6.28 -2.75
CA VAL A 10 -2.72 -5.88 -3.83
C VAL A 10 -1.90 -5.35 -4.99
N SER A 11 -1.74 -6.14 -6.05
CA SER A 11 -1.15 -5.68 -7.32
C SER A 11 -2.10 -4.72 -8.06
N PRO A 12 -1.60 -3.86 -8.96
CA PRO A 12 -2.43 -2.93 -9.74
C PRO A 12 -3.57 -3.62 -10.50
N GLU A 13 -3.29 -4.79 -11.08
CA GLU A 13 -4.27 -5.62 -11.78
C GLU A 13 -5.39 -6.11 -10.84
N THR A 14 -5.02 -6.50 -9.61
CA THR A 14 -5.99 -6.93 -8.59
C THR A 14 -6.83 -5.76 -8.09
N ALA A 15 -6.24 -4.56 -7.96
CA ALA A 15 -6.98 -3.36 -7.61
C ALA A 15 -8.05 -3.01 -8.65
N GLN A 16 -7.77 -3.22 -9.94
CA GLN A 16 -8.77 -3.07 -11.03
C GLN A 16 -9.89 -4.11 -10.92
N PHE A 17 -9.56 -5.37 -10.64
CA PHE A 17 -10.59 -6.40 -10.42
C PHE A 17 -11.46 -6.13 -9.20
N PHE A 18 -10.88 -5.68 -8.08
CA PHE A 18 -11.67 -5.32 -6.90
C PHE A 18 -12.51 -4.06 -7.11
N SER A 19 -11.99 -3.09 -7.87
CA SER A 19 -12.75 -1.91 -8.28
C SER A 19 -14.02 -2.31 -9.04
N ALA A 20 -13.88 -3.18 -10.04
CA ALA A 20 -15.02 -3.69 -10.81
C ALA A 20 -15.97 -4.55 -9.97
N ALA A 21 -15.44 -5.40 -9.09
CA ALA A 21 -16.24 -6.35 -8.31
C ALA A 21 -16.99 -5.72 -7.12
N LEU A 22 -16.41 -4.68 -6.52
CA LEU A 22 -16.92 -4.07 -5.27
C LEU A 22 -17.45 -2.65 -5.45
N GLY A 23 -17.39 -2.10 -6.68
CA GLY A 23 -17.86 -0.75 -6.97
C GLY A 23 -17.01 0.36 -6.33
N THR A 24 -15.77 0.03 -5.94
CA THR A 24 -14.78 0.96 -5.38
C THR A 24 -13.81 1.44 -6.46
N SER A 25 -12.85 2.32 -6.16
CA SER A 25 -11.79 2.71 -7.11
C SER A 25 -10.52 1.85 -6.96
N ALA A 26 -9.76 1.67 -8.04
CA ALA A 26 -8.46 0.99 -7.98
C ALA A 26 -7.44 1.77 -7.12
N GLU A 27 -7.50 3.11 -7.17
CA GLU A 27 -6.68 4.00 -6.34
C GLU A 27 -6.93 3.82 -4.85
N PHE A 28 -8.17 3.54 -4.45
CA PHE A 28 -8.52 3.23 -3.05
C PHE A 28 -7.74 2.00 -2.56
N TRP A 29 -7.70 0.94 -3.37
CA TRP A 29 -6.99 -0.29 -3.04
C TRP A 29 -5.47 -0.14 -3.04
N MET A 30 -4.92 0.64 -3.98
CA MET A 30 -3.50 0.97 -3.99
C MET A 30 -3.09 1.79 -2.76
N THR A 31 -3.91 2.75 -2.35
CA THR A 31 -3.66 3.56 -1.14
C THR A 31 -3.71 2.70 0.12
N ALA A 32 -4.66 1.76 0.20
CA ALA A 32 -4.75 0.82 1.31
C ALA A 32 -3.50 -0.08 1.41
N GLN A 33 -2.98 -0.56 0.27
CA GLN A 33 -1.75 -1.35 0.24
C GLN A 33 -0.54 -0.53 0.70
N SER A 34 -0.40 0.70 0.24
CA SER A 34 0.70 1.60 0.66
C SER A 34 0.63 1.92 2.16
N ALA A 35 -0.57 2.15 2.69
CA ALA A 35 -0.76 2.38 4.13
C ALA A 35 -0.38 1.15 4.97
N TYR A 36 -0.73 -0.05 4.51
CA TYR A 36 -0.34 -1.30 5.16
C TYR A 36 1.18 -1.52 5.13
N ASP A 37 1.82 -1.23 3.99
CA ASP A 37 3.27 -1.30 3.84
C ASP A 37 3.97 -0.35 4.81
N LEU A 38 3.55 0.92 4.87
CA LEU A 38 4.07 1.92 5.82
C LEU A 38 3.91 1.52 7.28
N ALA A 39 2.78 0.88 7.63
CA ALA A 39 2.53 0.42 8.99
C ALA A 39 3.40 -0.79 9.36
N THR A 40 3.64 -1.69 8.41
CA THR A 40 4.36 -2.96 8.62
C THR A 40 5.87 -2.80 8.49
N HIS A 41 6.33 -1.98 7.54
CA HIS A 41 7.72 -1.72 7.22
C HIS A 41 8.18 -0.37 7.77
N ARG A 42 7.68 -0.01 8.95
CA ARG A 42 8.09 1.22 9.63
C ARG A 42 9.59 1.18 9.87
N ILE A 43 10.30 2.09 9.22
CA ILE A 43 11.76 2.15 9.32
C ILE A 43 12.15 2.52 10.75
N GLN A 44 12.91 1.65 11.41
CA GLN A 44 13.42 1.85 12.77
C GLN A 44 14.79 2.53 12.82
N VAL A 45 15.40 2.82 11.67
CA VAL A 45 16.65 3.58 11.63
C VAL A 45 16.38 5.08 11.75
N ASP A 46 17.15 5.73 12.62
CA ASP A 46 17.18 7.18 12.80
C ASP A 46 17.74 7.82 11.53
N ILE A 47 16.84 8.20 10.61
CA ILE A 47 17.22 8.91 9.39
C ILE A 47 17.39 10.38 9.77
N LYS A 48 18.65 10.82 9.94
CA LYS A 48 18.95 12.25 10.07
C LYS A 48 18.39 12.99 8.86
N PRO A 49 17.50 13.99 9.05
CA PRO A 49 16.92 14.73 7.95
C PRO A 49 18.03 15.42 7.16
N LEU A 50 17.99 15.27 5.84
CA LEU A 50 18.92 15.98 4.97
C LEU A 50 18.61 17.47 5.09
N LEU A 51 19.52 18.21 5.74
CA LEU A 51 19.42 19.66 5.86
C LEU A 51 19.33 20.24 4.45
N LYS A 52 18.21 20.94 4.21
CA LYS A 52 17.93 21.62 2.95
C LYS A 52 19.00 22.70 2.75
N VAL A 53 19.94 22.46 1.85
CA VAL A 53 20.84 23.51 1.37
C VAL A 53 19.99 24.47 0.52
N GLY A 54 20.01 25.74 0.92
CA GLY A 54 19.30 26.82 0.24
C GLY A 54 19.95 27.23 -1.07
#